data_AF-A0A1Y4GFJ9-F1
#
_entry.id   AF-A0A1Y4GFJ9-F1
#
_cell.length_a   1.000
_cell.length_b   1.000
_cell.length_c   1.000
_cell.angle_alpha   90.00
_cell.angle_beta   90.00
_cell.angle_gamma   90.00
#
_symmetry.space_group_name_H-M   'P 1'
#
loop_
_entity.id
_entity.type
_entity.pdbx_description
1 polymer ?
#
loop_
_entity_poly.entity_id
_entity_poly.type
_entity_poly.pdbx_seq_one_letter_code
_entity_poly.pdbx_strand_id
1 'polypeptide(L)'
;MLFLWTTTKLGKIWIDGDAVRQIIARRLPQELYVQEVSFIGEKALLNIYIAAPDDWPASDRASLEAKFSGLFAASGISVQVNWMNVAPQDNRKATPIWMMPVFWAAAAAGVTALFHMGIGGVLWSIFFAVIGYGVAWLVLTEDGRKQLCALKELFRR
;
A
#
# COMPACT_ATOMS: atom_id res chain seq x y z
N MET A 1 -0.36 16.47 -4.27
CA MET A 1 0.37 17.70 -4.70
C MET A 1 -0.57 18.58 -5.52
N LEU A 2 -0.45 19.92 -5.46
CA LEU A 2 -1.31 20.83 -6.25
C LEU A 2 -0.56 21.42 -7.45
N PHE A 3 -1.19 21.40 -8.63
CA PHE A 3 -0.67 21.96 -9.86
C PHE A 3 -1.50 23.16 -10.31
N LEU A 4 -0.84 24.26 -10.68
CA LEU A 4 -1.55 25.43 -11.24
C LEU A 4 -1.98 25.10 -12.67
N TRP A 5 -3.27 25.21 -12.95
CA TRP A 5 -3.80 24.97 -14.30
C TRP A 5 -3.90 26.25 -15.11
N THR A 6 -4.66 27.22 -14.63
CA THR A 6 -4.81 28.49 -15.34
C THR A 6 -5.11 29.63 -14.38
N THR A 7 -4.75 30.84 -14.79
CA THR A 7 -5.10 32.07 -14.08
C THR A 7 -6.08 32.84 -14.94
N THR A 8 -7.28 33.05 -14.40
CA THR A 8 -8.36 33.82 -15.03
C THR A 8 -8.52 35.16 -14.33
N LYS A 9 -9.36 36.05 -14.90
CA LYS A 9 -9.74 37.31 -14.24
C LYS A 9 -10.45 37.10 -12.90
N LEU A 10 -11.00 35.91 -12.65
CA LEU A 10 -11.72 35.54 -11.43
C LEU A 10 -10.85 34.80 -10.41
N GLY A 11 -9.60 34.47 -10.74
CA GLY A 11 -8.68 33.77 -9.85
C GLY A 11 -7.93 32.62 -10.52
N LYS A 12 -7.25 31.82 -9.68
CA LYS A 12 -6.39 30.71 -10.10
C LYS A 12 -7.13 29.38 -9.94
N ILE A 13 -7.07 28.55 -10.99
CA ILE A 13 -7.60 27.18 -10.97
C ILE A 13 -6.43 26.23 -10.70
N TRP A 14 -6.60 25.36 -9.71
CA TRP A 14 -5.62 24.38 -9.28
C TRP A 14 -6.15 22.97 -9.48
N ILE A 15 -5.28 22.05 -9.85
CA ILE A 15 -5.57 20.62 -9.98
C ILE A 15 -4.87 19.88 -8.85
N ASP A 16 -5.61 19.03 -8.15
CA ASP A 16 -5.04 18.11 -7.18
C ASP A 16 -4.51 16.85 -7.87
N GLY A 17 -3.18 16.72 -7.89
CA GLY A 17 -2.47 15.57 -8.42
C GLY A 17 -2.79 14.27 -7.70
N ASP A 18 -3.08 14.30 -6.40
CA ASP A 18 -3.42 13.08 -5.65
C ASP A 18 -4.82 12.59 -6.04
N ALA A 19 -5.76 13.53 -6.23
CA ALA A 19 -7.09 13.22 -6.75
C ALA A 19 -7.03 12.64 -8.17
N VAL A 20 -6.23 13.26 -9.05
CA VAL A 20 -6.02 12.75 -10.43
C VAL A 20 -5.38 11.37 -10.41
N ARG A 21 -4.35 11.16 -9.58
CA ARG A 21 -3.72 9.85 -9.38
C ARG A 21 -4.73 8.80 -8.92
N GLN A 22 -5.62 9.15 -8.00
CA GLN A 22 -6.65 8.23 -7.50
C GLN A 22 -7.70 7.89 -8.57
N ILE A 23 -8.11 8.86 -9.39
CA ILE A 23 -9.04 8.63 -10.51
C ILE A 23 -8.44 7.67 -11.53
N ILE A 24 -7.16 7.87 -11.86
CA ILE A 24 -6.43 7.02 -12.81
C ILE A 24 -6.24 5.61 -12.21
N ALA A 25 -5.78 5.53 -10.96
CA ALA A 25 -5.53 4.26 -10.28
C ALA A 25 -6.78 3.37 -10.18
N ARG A 26 -7.97 3.95 -9.98
CA ARG A 26 -9.24 3.19 -9.95
C ARG A 26 -9.63 2.58 -11.30
N ARG A 27 -9.07 3.09 -12.40
CA ARG A 27 -9.36 2.63 -13.77
C ARG A 27 -8.22 1.80 -14.35
N LEU A 28 -7.13 1.63 -13.61
CA LEU A 28 -6.01 0.78 -13.98
C LEU A 28 -6.31 -0.69 -13.62
N PRO A 29 -5.87 -1.66 -14.44
CA PRO A 29 -5.80 -3.06 -14.06
C PRO A 29 -4.91 -3.27 -12.81
N GLN A 30 -5.20 -4.30 -12.00
CA GLN A 30 -4.49 -4.55 -10.74
C GLN A 30 -2.98 -4.85 -10.89
N GLU A 31 -2.54 -5.18 -12.10
CA GLU A 31 -1.16 -5.56 -12.42
C GLU A 31 -0.27 -4.34 -12.74
N LEU A 32 -0.89 -3.17 -12.89
CA LEU A 32 -0.24 -1.91 -13.22
C LEU A 32 -0.35 -0.95 -12.01
N TYR A 33 0.65 -0.10 -11.81
CA TYR A 33 0.55 0.96 -10.80
C TYR A 33 0.94 2.33 -11.36
N VAL A 34 0.29 3.36 -10.84
CA VAL A 34 0.63 4.76 -11.14
C VAL A 34 1.76 5.16 -10.21
N GLN A 35 2.95 5.36 -10.79
CA GLN A 35 4.13 5.78 -10.04
C GLN A 35 4.00 7.26 -9.68
N GLU A 36 3.75 8.11 -10.68
CA GLU A 36 3.64 9.55 -10.52
C GLU A 36 2.68 10.16 -11.55
N VAL A 37 2.11 11.31 -11.20
CA VAL A 37 1.33 12.15 -12.09
C VAL A 37 1.87 13.56 -12.01
N SER A 38 2.22 14.13 -13.16
CA SER A 38 2.73 15.50 -13.27
C SER A 38 1.86 16.29 -14.23
N PHE A 39 1.60 17.56 -13.91
CA PHE A 39 0.77 18.42 -14.75
C PHE A 39 1.51 19.71 -15.10
N ILE A 40 1.54 20.01 -16.39
CA ILE A 40 2.17 21.21 -16.96
C ILE A 40 1.07 22.18 -17.38
N GLY A 41 0.83 23.20 -16.55
CA GLY A 41 -0.24 24.19 -16.76
C GLY A 41 -0.15 24.97 -18.07
N GLU A 42 1.06 25.39 -18.47
CA GLU A 42 1.27 26.17 -19.70
C GLU A 42 0.78 25.47 -20.97
N LYS A 43 0.89 24.14 -21.00
CA LYS A 43 0.48 23.31 -22.15
C LYS A 43 -0.82 22.57 -21.91
N ALA A 44 -1.46 22.77 -20.75
CA ALA A 44 -2.55 21.95 -20.25
C ALA A 44 -2.27 20.44 -20.43
N LEU A 45 -1.05 20.00 -20.12
CA LEU A 45 -0.56 18.64 -20.39
C LEU A 45 -0.44 17.85 -19.09
N LEU A 46 -1.13 16.72 -19.03
CA LEU A 46 -1.07 15.74 -17.95
C LEU A 46 -0.14 14.59 -18.34
N ASN A 47 1.00 14.50 -17.66
CA ASN A 47 1.94 13.39 -17.74
C ASN A 47 1.58 12.33 -16.70
N ILE A 48 1.32 11.12 -17.15
CA ILE A 48 1.00 9.98 -16.29
C ILE A 48 2.14 8.97 -16.41
N TYR A 49 2.83 8.67 -15.32
CA TYR A 49 3.87 7.66 -15.28
C TYR A 49 3.29 6.35 -14.75
N ILE A 50 3.15 5.39 -15.65
CA ILE A 50 2.60 4.07 -15.35
C ILE A 50 3.73 3.06 -15.38
N ALA A 51 3.88 2.32 -14.28
CA ALA A 51 4.82 1.24 -14.21
C ALA A 51 4.15 -0.06 -14.68
N ALA A 52 4.74 -0.69 -15.69
CA ALA A 52 4.24 -1.92 -16.30
C ALA A 52 5.30 -3.04 -16.32
N PRO A 53 4.86 -4.30 -16.22
CA PRO A 53 5.71 -5.44 -16.54
C PRO A 53 6.27 -5.37 -17.98
N ASP A 54 7.48 -5.90 -18.19
CA ASP A 54 8.14 -5.91 -19.50
C ASP A 54 7.33 -6.65 -20.58
N ASP A 55 6.50 -7.61 -20.18
CA ASP A 55 5.66 -8.45 -21.05
C ASP A 55 4.28 -7.85 -21.35
N TRP A 56 4.00 -6.61 -20.92
CA TRP A 56 2.67 -6.01 -21.10
C TRP A 56 2.35 -5.68 -22.57
N PRO A 57 1.23 -6.16 -23.15
CA PRO A 57 0.92 -6.02 -24.57
C PRO A 57 0.84 -4.57 -25.05
N ALA A 58 1.48 -4.27 -26.20
CA ALA A 58 1.44 -2.93 -26.80
C ALA A 58 0.03 -2.48 -27.21
N SER A 59 -0.85 -3.42 -27.58
CA SER A 59 -2.27 -3.13 -27.87
C SER A 59 -3.01 -2.57 -26.67
N ASP A 60 -2.71 -3.10 -25.49
CA ASP A 60 -3.40 -2.74 -24.24
C ASP A 60 -2.88 -1.41 -23.72
N ARG A 61 -1.60 -1.10 -23.96
CA ARG A 61 -1.02 0.24 -23.72
C ARG A 61 -1.74 1.31 -24.53
N ALA A 62 -1.90 1.09 -25.84
CA ALA A 62 -2.58 2.03 -26.73
C ALA A 62 -4.07 2.21 -26.37
N SER A 63 -4.75 1.13 -25.94
CA SER A 63 -6.15 1.21 -25.48
C SER A 63 -6.27 2.06 -24.21
N LEU A 64 -5.34 1.91 -23.26
CA LEU A 64 -5.32 2.70 -22.04
C LEU A 64 -5.02 4.18 -22.31
N GLU A 65 -4.08 4.47 -23.21
CA GLU A 65 -3.79 5.84 -23.66
C GLU A 65 -5.04 6.51 -24.27
N ALA A 66 -5.75 5.83 -25.15
CA ALA A 66 -6.98 6.34 -25.75
C ALA A 66 -8.07 6.59 -24.69
N LYS A 67 -8.22 5.68 -23.71
CA LYS A 67 -9.16 5.85 -22.60
C LYS A 67 -8.84 7.06 -21.73
N PHE A 68 -7.58 7.27 -21.36
CA PHE A 68 -7.19 8.43 -20.55
C PHE A 68 -7.28 9.73 -21.34
N SER A 69 -6.87 9.74 -22.60
CA SER A 69 -7.05 10.90 -23.47
C SER A 69 -8.52 11.30 -23.58
N GLY A 70 -9.42 10.34 -23.82
CA GLY A 70 -10.87 10.59 -23.87
C GLY A 70 -11.47 11.12 -22.56
N LEU A 71 -10.93 10.73 -21.40
CA LEU A 71 -11.42 11.19 -20.10
C LEU A 71 -11.16 12.67 -19.84
N PHE A 72 -10.00 13.16 -20.28
CA PHE A 72 -9.56 14.53 -20.01
C PHE A 72 -9.77 15.47 -21.22
N ALA A 73 -10.12 14.93 -22.39
CA ALA A 73 -10.43 15.69 -23.60
C ALA A 73 -11.54 16.72 -23.39
N ALA A 74 -12.60 16.36 -22.66
CA ALA A 74 -13.71 17.29 -22.36
C ALA A 74 -13.27 18.50 -21.52
N SER A 75 -12.19 18.35 -20.74
CA SER A 75 -11.62 19.40 -19.91
C SER A 75 -10.57 20.24 -20.67
N GLY A 76 -10.28 19.94 -21.94
CA GLY A 76 -9.22 20.61 -22.71
C GLY A 76 -7.81 20.27 -22.24
N ILE A 77 -7.65 19.18 -21.47
CA ILE A 77 -6.37 18.72 -20.96
C ILE A 77 -5.83 17.63 -21.89
N SER A 78 -4.63 17.82 -22.43
CA SER A 78 -3.92 16.82 -23.20
C SER A 78 -3.27 15.80 -22.26
N VAL A 79 -3.26 14.52 -22.63
CA VAL A 79 -2.70 13.46 -21.79
C VAL A 79 -1.56 12.77 -22.51
N GLN A 80 -0.44 12.59 -21.82
CA GLN A 80 0.70 11.80 -22.26
C GLN A 80 0.99 10.71 -21.24
N VAL A 81 0.92 9.46 -21.66
CA VAL A 81 1.24 8.31 -20.80
C VAL A 81 2.69 7.91 -21.07
N ASN A 82 3.49 7.89 -20.02
CA ASN A 82 4.87 7.44 -20.06
C ASN A 82 4.94 6.09 -19.36
N TRP A 83 5.35 5.07 -20.12
CA TRP A 83 5.53 3.71 -19.62
C TRP A 83 6.92 3.57 -19.02
N MET A 84 6.96 3.21 -17.75
CA MET A 84 8.20 2.94 -17.03
C MET A 84 8.27 1.45 -16.72
N ASN A 85 9.47 0.89 -16.81
CA ASN A 85 9.70 -0.46 -16.33
C ASN A 85 9.63 -0.46 -14.81
N VAL A 86 8.87 -1.40 -14.25
CA VAL A 86 8.80 -1.58 -12.79
C VAL A 86 10.22 -1.87 -12.29
N ALA A 87 10.75 -0.98 -11.44
CA ALA A 87 11.99 -1.29 -10.73
C ALA A 87 11.77 -2.59 -9.92
N PRO A 88 12.73 -3.56 -9.92
CA PRO A 88 12.54 -4.87 -9.27
C PRO A 88 12.08 -4.77 -7.80
N GLN A 89 12.43 -3.68 -7.13
CA GLN A 89 12.13 -3.36 -5.74
C GLN A 89 10.63 -3.09 -5.48
N ASP A 90 9.88 -2.61 -6.48
CA ASP A 90 8.48 -2.18 -6.34
C ASP A 90 7.49 -3.19 -6.97
N ASN A 91 8.02 -4.30 -7.46
CA ASN A 91 7.24 -5.37 -8.03
C ASN A 91 6.70 -6.24 -6.88
N ARG A 92 5.40 -6.11 -6.57
CA ARG A 92 4.74 -6.84 -5.47
C ARG A 92 4.81 -8.37 -5.62
N LYS A 93 5.15 -8.87 -6.82
CA LYS A 93 5.44 -10.29 -7.09
C LYS A 93 6.92 -10.69 -6.88
N ALA A 94 7.86 -9.77 -6.68
CA ALA A 94 9.29 -10.05 -6.90
C ALA A 94 10.22 -9.90 -5.68
N THR A 95 9.73 -9.60 -4.48
CA THR A 95 10.57 -9.71 -3.27
C THR A 95 10.20 -10.98 -2.52
N PRO A 96 10.78 -12.13 -2.90
CA PRO A 96 10.58 -13.33 -2.11
C PRO A 96 11.10 -13.11 -0.69
N ILE A 97 10.42 -13.73 0.29
CA ILE A 97 10.60 -13.44 1.72
C ILE A 97 12.06 -13.66 2.16
N TRP A 98 12.80 -14.58 1.53
CA TRP A 98 14.22 -14.83 1.81
C TRP A 98 15.18 -13.72 1.37
N MET A 99 14.73 -12.73 0.59
CA MET A 99 15.51 -11.54 0.24
C MET A 99 15.35 -10.41 1.28
N MET A 100 14.42 -10.54 2.23
CA MET A 100 14.24 -9.56 3.28
C MET A 100 15.27 -9.75 4.41
N PRO A 101 15.98 -8.70 4.86
CA PRO A 101 16.92 -8.81 6.00
C PRO A 101 16.25 -9.33 7.28
N VAL A 102 14.99 -8.95 7.50
CA VAL A 102 14.18 -9.38 8.66
C VAL A 102 13.95 -10.89 8.65
N PHE A 103 13.87 -11.53 7.48
CA PHE A 103 13.73 -12.97 7.37
C PHE A 103 14.95 -13.69 7.94
N TRP A 104 16.16 -13.27 7.57
CA TRP A 104 17.39 -13.87 8.10
C TRP A 104 17.59 -13.57 9.59
N ALA A 105 17.20 -12.38 10.06
CA ALA A 105 17.19 -12.07 11.49
C ALA A 105 16.26 -13.01 12.27
N ALA A 106 15.04 -13.23 11.77
CA ALA A 106 14.07 -14.15 12.37
C ALA A 106 14.54 -15.61 12.31
N ALA A 107 15.12 -16.03 11.18
CA ALA A 107 15.65 -17.37 11.00
C ALA A 107 16.82 -17.65 11.96
N ALA A 108 17.78 -16.71 12.06
CA ALA A 108 18.90 -16.83 12.99
C ALA A 108 18.42 -16.86 14.45
N ALA A 109 17.48 -15.99 14.83
CA ALA A 109 16.88 -16.00 16.16
C ALA A 109 16.17 -17.33 16.46
N GLY A 110 15.45 -17.89 15.49
CA GLY A 110 14.80 -19.20 15.62
C GLY A 110 15.79 -20.34 15.83
N VAL A 111 16.88 -20.37 15.05
CA VAL A 111 17.96 -21.35 15.21
C VAL A 111 18.61 -21.20 16.59
N THR A 112 18.98 -20.00 17.01
CA THR A 112 19.57 -19.75 18.33
C THR A 112 18.64 -20.17 19.46
N ALA A 113 17.34 -19.85 19.37
CA ALA A 113 16.34 -20.25 20.36
C ALA A 113 16.21 -21.77 20.46
N LEU A 114 16.23 -22.48 19.32
CA LEU A 114 16.21 -23.94 19.30
C LEU A 114 17.46 -24.55 19.94
N PHE A 115 18.65 -23.98 19.70
CA PHE A 115 19.90 -24.47 20.29
C PHE A 115 19.99 -24.21 21.80
N HIS A 116 19.57 -23.03 22.27
CA HIS A 116 19.70 -22.66 23.69
C HIS A 116 18.60 -23.23 24.58
N MET A 117 17.37 -23.35 24.09
CA MET A 117 16.20 -23.73 24.88
C MET A 117 15.59 -25.07 24.48
N GLY A 118 15.97 -25.63 23.33
CA GLY A 118 15.30 -26.79 22.73
C GLY A 118 13.88 -26.46 22.24
N ILE A 119 13.28 -27.38 21.47
CA ILE A 119 11.91 -27.23 20.97
C ILE A 119 10.90 -27.03 22.12
N GLY A 120 11.11 -27.74 23.23
CA GLY A 120 10.26 -27.62 24.42
C GLY A 120 10.29 -26.22 25.05
N GLY A 121 11.47 -25.59 25.14
CA GLY A 121 11.58 -24.25 25.70
C GLY A 121 11.03 -23.16 24.79
N VAL A 122 11.13 -23.32 23.47
CA VAL A 122 10.47 -22.42 22.50
C VAL A 122 8.95 -22.53 22.60
N LEU A 123 8.40 -23.73 22.73
CA LEU A 123 6.95 -23.93 22.91
C LEU A 123 6.47 -23.32 24.24
N TRP A 124 7.22 -23.50 25.31
CA TRP A 124 6.91 -22.90 26.61
C TRP A 124 6.98 -21.37 26.58
N SER A 125 7.96 -20.78 25.89
CA SER A 125 8.06 -19.33 25.79
C SER A 125 6.90 -18.73 24.99
N ILE A 126 6.49 -19.36 23.90
CA ILE A 126 5.30 -18.97 23.13
C ILE A 126 4.04 -19.10 24.00
N PHE A 127 3.90 -20.20 24.74
CA PHE A 127 2.77 -20.43 25.63
C PHE A 127 2.65 -19.33 26.70
N PHE A 128 3.75 -19.00 27.39
CA PHE A 128 3.76 -17.92 28.37
C PHE A 128 3.59 -16.54 27.74
N ALA A 129 4.07 -16.31 26.51
CA ALA A 129 3.81 -15.06 25.80
C ALA A 129 2.32 -14.87 25.50
N VAL A 130 1.62 -15.93 25.07
CA VAL A 130 0.16 -15.90 24.84
C VAL A 130 -0.58 -15.65 26.14
N ILE A 131 -0.22 -16.35 27.23
CA ILE A 131 -0.83 -16.12 28.55
C ILE A 131 -0.58 -14.70 29.02
N GLY A 132 0.66 -14.22 28.95
CA GLY A 132 1.05 -12.87 29.37
C GLY A 132 0.30 -11.80 28.60
N TYR A 133 0.18 -11.95 27.28
CA TYR A 133 -0.64 -11.07 26.45
C TYR A 133 -2.11 -11.12 26.86
N GLY A 134 -2.67 -12.32 27.06
CA GLY A 134 -4.06 -12.49 27.49
C GLY A 134 -4.35 -11.81 28.83
N VAL A 135 -3.48 -11.98 29.82
CA VAL A 135 -3.59 -11.32 31.13
C VAL A 135 -3.45 -9.81 30.98
N ALA A 136 -2.47 -9.33 30.21
CA ALA A 136 -2.29 -7.90 29.96
C ALA A 136 -3.52 -7.30 29.27
N TRP A 137 -4.07 -7.98 28.27
CA TRP A 137 -5.29 -7.56 27.58
C TRP A 137 -6.48 -7.48 28.54
N LEU A 138 -6.68 -8.51 29.38
CA LEU A 138 -7.76 -8.54 30.38
C LEU A 138 -7.65 -7.40 31.40
N VAL A 139 -6.44 -7.03 31.82
CA VAL A 139 -6.21 -6.01 32.84
C VAL A 139 -6.22 -4.59 32.26
N LEU A 140 -5.62 -4.38 31.09
CA LEU A 140 -5.38 -3.03 30.53
C LEU A 140 -6.54 -2.53 29.67
N THR A 141 -7.28 -3.42 28.99
CA THR A 141 -8.36 -3.00 28.10
C THR A 141 -9.69 -2.87 28.84
N GLU A 142 -10.55 -1.96 28.38
CA GLU A 142 -11.91 -1.80 28.94
C GLU A 142 -12.78 -3.03 28.70
N ASP A 143 -12.67 -3.66 27.53
CA ASP A 143 -13.41 -4.87 27.19
C ASP A 143 -12.94 -6.08 28.00
N GLY A 144 -11.64 -6.21 28.22
CA GLY A 144 -11.07 -7.22 29.11
C GLY A 144 -11.54 -7.08 30.56
N ARG A 145 -11.61 -5.85 31.08
CA ARG A 145 -12.11 -5.58 32.43
C ARG A 145 -13.61 -5.88 32.58
N LYS A 146 -14.42 -5.64 31.55
CA LYS A 146 -15.85 -6.01 31.55
C LYS A 146 -16.03 -7.52 31.64
N GLN A 147 -15.23 -8.31 30.91
CA GLN A 147 -15.26 -9.78 30.98
C GLN A 147 -14.84 -10.29 32.36
N LEU A 148 -13.81 -9.71 32.99
CA LEU A 148 -13.42 -10.04 34.36
C LEU A 148 -14.54 -9.75 35.37
N CYS A 149 -15.24 -8.61 35.25
CA CYS A 149 -16.37 -8.28 36.11
C CYS A 149 -17.53 -9.28 35.93
N ALA A 150 -17.89 -9.63 34.69
CA ALA A 150 -18.93 -10.61 34.40
C ALA A 150 -18.57 -12.01 34.94
N LEU A 151 -17.31 -12.42 34.83
CA LEU A 151 -16.82 -13.70 35.36
C LEU A 151 -16.88 -13.72 36.90
N LYS A 152 -16.54 -12.59 37.54
CA LYS A 152 -16.60 -12.42 39.00
C LYS A 152 -18.03 -12.43 39.53
N GLU A 153 -18.99 -11.92 38.77
CA GLU A 153 -20.42 -12.04 39.11
C GLU A 153 -20.93 -13.47 38.97
N LEU A 154 -20.47 -14.22 37.96
CA LEU A 154 -20.82 -15.63 37.77
C LEU A 154 -20.32 -16.52 38.91
N PHE A 155 -19.10 -16.28 39.40
CA PHE A 155 -18.49 -17.01 40.53
C PHE A 155 -18.97 -16.55 41.92
N ARG A 156 -19.78 -15.49 42.00
CA ARG A 156 -20.35 -14.98 43.27
C ARG A 156 -21.76 -15.51 43.56
N ARG A 157 -22.37 -16.24 42.62
CA ARG A 157 -23.53 -17.10 42.85
C ARG A 157 -23.10 -18.48 43.31
#